data_AF-A0A1S3WQM1-F1
#
_entry.id   AF-A0A1S3WQM1-F1
#
_cell.length_a   1.000
_cell.length_b   1.000
_cell.length_c   1.000
_cell.angle_alpha   90.00
_cell.angle_beta   90.00
_cell.angle_gamma   90.00
#
_symmetry.space_group_name_H-M   'P 1'
#
loop_
_entity.id
_entity.type
_entity.pdbx_description
1 polymer ?
#
loop_
_entity_poly.entity_id
_entity_poly.type
_entity_poly.pdbx_seq_one_letter_code
_entity_poly.pdbx_strand_id
1 'polypeptide(L)'
;MCTRCREKPSCSQGNDRQSPEDDDRKVRRREKNRVAAQRSRKKQTQKADKLHEEHECLEQENAALRREIAKLTEELRHLGEALKEHEKMCPLLLCPLSLVPAPRPDPATGCLPR
;
A
#
# COMPACT_ATOMS: atom_id res chain seq x y z
N MET A 1 10.58 31.44 -14.59
CA MET A 1 10.04 31.64 -15.95
C MET A 1 8.63 31.05 -15.98
N CYS A 2 7.60 31.89 -16.04
CA CYS A 2 6.20 31.45 -16.05
C CYS A 2 5.66 31.67 -17.46
N THR A 3 5.43 30.60 -18.22
CA THR A 3 5.01 30.67 -19.63
C THR A 3 3.48 30.64 -19.74
N ARG A 4 2.96 31.63 -20.49
CA ARG A 4 1.61 31.78 -21.06
C ARG A 4 0.49 32.30 -20.16
N CYS A 5 0.39 33.63 -20.13
CA CYS A 5 -0.91 34.28 -20.30
C CYS A 5 -1.47 33.89 -21.68
N ARG A 6 -2.49 33.04 -21.73
CA ARG A 6 -3.32 32.90 -22.94
C ARG A 6 -4.17 34.16 -23.04
N GLU A 7 -3.99 34.91 -24.12
CA GLU A 7 -4.90 35.95 -24.55
C GLU A 7 -6.32 35.37 -24.59
N LYS A 8 -7.21 35.91 -23.75
CA LYS A 8 -8.64 35.60 -23.81
C LYS A 8 -9.17 36.26 -25.09
N PRO A 9 -9.80 35.52 -26.02
CA PRO A 9 -10.49 36.17 -27.11
C PRO A 9 -11.63 37.01 -26.53
N SER A 10 -11.78 38.19 -27.13
CA SER A 10 -12.66 39.27 -26.71
C SER A 10 -14.11 38.82 -26.49
N CYS A 11 -14.78 39.54 -25.58
CA CYS A 11 -16.20 39.44 -25.34
C CYS A 11 -16.95 39.57 -26.68
N SER A 12 -17.53 38.46 -27.15
CA SER A 12 -18.45 38.50 -28.27
C SER A 12 -19.73 39.20 -27.80
N GLN A 13 -20.04 40.25 -28.54
CA GLN A 13 -21.07 41.24 -28.28
C GLN A 13 -22.44 40.62 -27.96
N GLY A 14 -23.12 41.26 -27.01
CA GLY A 14 -24.53 41.00 -26.72
C GLY A 14 -25.36 41.25 -27.98
N ASN A 15 -26.14 40.25 -28.35
CA ASN A 15 -27.30 40.43 -29.22
C ASN A 15 -28.51 40.12 -28.33
N ASP A 16 -29.05 41.18 -27.74
CA ASP A 16 -30.22 41.20 -26.87
C ASP A 16 -31.49 40.85 -27.64
N ARG A 17 -31.66 39.56 -27.94
CA ARG A 17 -32.96 38.88 -28.08
C ARG A 17 -32.78 37.40 -27.73
N GLN A 18 -32.46 37.12 -26.47
CA GLN A 18 -32.53 35.75 -25.94
C GLN A 18 -34.02 35.38 -25.87
N SER A 19 -34.46 34.43 -26.72
CA SER A 19 -35.79 33.84 -26.56
C SER A 19 -35.85 33.21 -25.16
N PRO A 20 -36.99 33.21 -24.44
CA PRO A 20 -37.13 32.51 -23.16
C PRO A 20 -36.59 31.06 -23.19
N GLU A 21 -36.66 30.42 -24.36
CA GLU A 21 -36.16 29.07 -24.64
C GLU A 21 -34.61 28.95 -24.56
N ASP A 22 -33.87 30.01 -24.88
CA ASP A 22 -32.40 30.06 -24.79
C ASP A 22 -31.92 30.14 -23.34
N ASP A 23 -32.65 30.87 -22.51
CA ASP A 23 -32.39 30.95 -21.07
C ASP A 23 -32.66 29.61 -20.39
N ASP A 24 -33.75 28.93 -20.74
CA ASP A 24 -34.02 27.57 -20.25
C ASP A 24 -32.91 26.59 -20.66
N ARG A 25 -32.44 26.63 -21.91
CA ARG A 25 -31.32 25.80 -22.37
C ARG A 25 -30.04 26.08 -21.57
N LYS A 26 -29.76 27.35 -21.26
CA LYS A 26 -28.60 27.77 -20.45
C LYS A 26 -28.71 27.31 -19.01
N VAL A 27 -29.89 27.41 -18.39
CA VAL A 27 -30.16 26.88 -17.05
C VAL A 27 -29.96 25.36 -17.02
N ARG A 28 -30.52 24.63 -17.99
CA ARG A 28 -30.31 23.17 -18.10
C ARG A 28 -28.85 22.80 -18.28
N ARG A 29 -28.07 23.58 -19.05
CA ARG A 29 -26.63 23.36 -19.22
C ARG A 29 -25.85 23.59 -17.93
N ARG A 30 -26.14 24.68 -17.19
CA ARG A 30 -25.52 24.97 -15.89
C ARG A 30 -25.81 23.88 -14.89
N GLU A 31 -27.05 23.39 -14.84
CA GLU A 31 -27.44 22.32 -13.93
C GLU A 31 -26.71 21.00 -14.24
N LYS A 32 -26.63 20.61 -15.53
CA LYS A 32 -25.84 19.46 -15.96
C LYS A 32 -24.36 19.59 -15.55
N ASN A 33 -23.77 20.77 -15.75
CA ASN A 33 -22.38 21.01 -15.36
C ASN A 33 -22.19 21.01 -13.83
N ARG A 34 -23.14 21.54 -13.07
CA ARG A 34 -23.14 21.52 -11.60
C ARG A 34 -23.09 20.08 -11.09
N VAL A 35 -23.96 19.22 -11.60
CA VAL A 35 -23.98 17.79 -11.25
C VAL A 35 -22.70 17.09 -11.70
N ALA A 36 -22.19 17.36 -12.92
CA ALA A 36 -20.94 16.77 -13.40
C ALA A 36 -19.74 17.17 -12.53
N ALA A 37 -19.62 18.44 -12.14
CA ALA A 37 -18.58 18.94 -11.26
C ALA A 37 -18.69 18.32 -9.85
N GLN A 38 -19.90 18.19 -9.31
CA GLN A 38 -20.12 17.54 -8.02
C GLN A 38 -19.72 16.06 -8.06
N ARG A 39 -20.10 15.33 -9.10
CA ARG A 39 -19.69 13.92 -9.31
C ARG A 39 -18.17 13.79 -9.45
N SER A 40 -17.53 14.67 -10.20
CA SER A 40 -16.07 14.68 -10.34
C SER A 40 -15.36 14.90 -9.01
N ARG A 41 -15.80 15.91 -8.23
CA ARG A 41 -15.25 16.17 -6.89
C ARG A 41 -15.45 14.97 -5.98
N LYS A 42 -16.67 14.42 -5.92
CA LYS A 42 -16.98 13.23 -5.11
C LYS A 42 -16.09 12.05 -5.49
N LYS A 43 -15.91 11.78 -6.78
CA LYS A 43 -15.03 10.70 -7.26
C LYS A 43 -13.57 10.92 -6.84
N GLN A 44 -13.11 12.17 -6.85
CA GLN A 44 -11.75 12.50 -6.44
C GLN A 44 -11.56 12.35 -4.93
N THR A 45 -12.50 12.82 -4.12
CA THR A 45 -12.50 12.61 -2.66
C THR A 45 -12.52 11.13 -2.32
N GLN A 46 -13.46 10.36 -2.89
CA GLN A 46 -13.53 8.90 -2.68
C GLN A 46 -12.25 8.16 -3.05
N LYS A 47 -11.54 8.62 -4.10
CA LYS A 47 -10.25 8.04 -4.46
C LYS A 47 -9.18 8.35 -3.40
N ALA A 48 -9.16 9.57 -2.88
CA ALA A 48 -8.23 9.95 -1.82
C ALA A 48 -8.52 9.16 -0.54
N ASP A 49 -9.79 9.04 -0.15
CA ASP A 49 -10.22 8.30 1.04
C ASP A 49 -9.81 6.83 0.94
N LYS A 50 -10.10 6.17 -0.20
CA LYS A 50 -9.71 4.77 -0.43
C LYS A 50 -8.21 4.55 -0.36
N LEU A 51 -7.42 5.46 -0.93
CA LEU A 51 -5.96 5.38 -0.85
C LEU A 51 -5.46 5.57 0.58
N HIS A 52 -6.10 6.43 1.36
CA HIS A 52 -5.74 6.64 2.76
C HIS A 52 -6.07 5.40 3.60
N GLU A 53 -7.27 4.85 3.45
CA GLU A 53 -7.69 3.61 4.12
C GLU A 53 -6.73 2.44 3.80
N GLU A 54 -6.38 2.26 2.52
CA GLU A 54 -5.41 1.23 2.09
C GLU A 54 -4.02 1.45 2.72
N HIS A 55 -3.54 2.69 2.75
CA HIS A 55 -2.27 3.03 3.39
C HIS A 55 -2.30 2.72 4.89
N GLU A 56 -3.34 3.12 5.60
CA GLU A 56 -3.48 2.85 7.04
C GLU A 56 -3.54 1.35 7.34
N CYS A 57 -4.26 0.57 6.52
CA CYS A 57 -4.31 -0.88 6.65
C CYS A 57 -2.91 -1.49 6.48
N LEU A 58 -2.16 -1.07 5.46
CA LEU A 58 -0.81 -1.57 5.20
C LEU A 58 0.16 -1.17 6.33
N GLU A 59 0.07 0.04 6.87
CA GLU A 59 0.90 0.46 8.01
C GLU A 59 0.61 -0.38 9.26
N GLN A 60 -0.66 -0.70 9.54
CA GLN A 60 -1.04 -1.57 10.65
C GLN A 60 -0.50 -2.99 10.47
N GLU A 61 -0.64 -3.57 9.27
CA GLU A 61 -0.11 -4.89 8.94
C GLU A 61 1.42 -4.91 9.03
N ASN A 62 2.08 -3.89 8.50
CA ASN A 62 3.54 -3.77 8.58
C ASN A 62 4.02 -3.70 10.04
N ALA A 63 3.34 -2.91 10.88
CA ALA A 63 3.64 -2.81 12.30
C ALA A 63 3.37 -4.14 13.05
N ALA A 64 2.36 -4.91 12.65
CA ALA A 64 2.12 -6.25 13.19
C ALA A 64 3.22 -7.24 12.80
N LEU A 65 3.60 -7.27 11.52
CA LEU A 65 4.68 -8.13 11.02
C LEU A 65 6.02 -7.80 11.67
N ARG A 66 6.36 -6.52 11.84
CA ARG A 66 7.59 -6.11 12.54
C ARG A 66 7.63 -6.58 13.99
N ARG A 67 6.49 -6.55 14.68
CA ARG A 67 6.38 -7.07 16.06
C ARG A 67 6.59 -8.59 16.08
N GLU A 68 6.01 -9.32 15.14
CA GLU A 68 6.20 -10.77 15.05
C GLU A 68 7.65 -11.14 14.74
N ILE A 69 8.29 -10.42 13.80
CA ILE A 69 9.72 -10.59 13.52
C ILE A 69 10.56 -10.36 14.77
N ALA A 70 10.30 -9.29 15.51
CA ALA A 70 11.03 -8.98 16.75
C ALA A 70 10.85 -10.09 17.80
N LYS A 71 9.62 -10.57 17.99
CA LYS A 71 9.29 -11.65 18.92
C LYS A 71 10.02 -12.95 18.54
N LEU A 72 9.92 -13.38 17.27
CA LEU A 72 10.57 -14.60 16.79
C LEU A 72 12.10 -14.50 16.86
N THR A 73 12.66 -13.32 16.59
CA THR A 73 14.11 -13.08 16.72
C THR A 73 14.57 -13.25 18.16
N GLU A 74 13.79 -12.73 19.11
CA GLU A 74 14.06 -12.88 20.54
C GLU A 74 13.93 -14.34 21.00
N GLU A 75 12.92 -15.06 20.52
CA GLU A 75 12.77 -16.50 20.80
C GLU A 75 13.96 -17.31 20.25
N LEU A 76 14.40 -17.04 19.02
CA LEU A 76 15.59 -17.67 18.44
C LEU A 76 16.85 -17.37 19.25
N ARG A 77 17.03 -16.12 19.69
CA ARG A 77 18.15 -15.72 20.55
C ARG A 77 18.13 -16.51 21.87
N HIS A 78 16.98 -16.54 22.54
CA HIS A 78 16.80 -17.22 23.81
C HIS A 78 17.07 -18.73 23.70
N LEU A 79 16.50 -19.39 22.69
CA LEU A 79 16.73 -20.81 22.45
C LEU A 79 18.20 -21.10 22.08
N GLY A 80 18.82 -20.22 21.29
CA GLY A 80 20.24 -20.32 20.96
C GLY A 80 21.15 -20.18 22.19
N GLU A 81 20.82 -19.30 23.14
CA GLU A 81 21.54 -19.18 24.41
C GLU A 81 21.33 -20.40 25.31
N ALA A 82 20.10 -20.88 25.43
CA ALA A 82 19.80 -22.10 26.18
C ALA A 82 20.55 -23.32 25.63
N LEU A 83 20.64 -23.44 24.29
CA LEU A 83 21.40 -24.49 23.65
C LEU A 83 22.91 -24.36 23.94
N LYS A 84 23.48 -23.17 23.77
CA LYS A 84 24.90 -22.91 24.08
C LYS A 84 25.24 -23.20 25.54
N GLU A 85 24.32 -22.91 26.46
CA GLU A 85 24.52 -23.22 27.88
C GLU A 85 24.50 -24.73 28.12
N HIS A 86 23.56 -25.44 27.50
CA HIS A 86 23.52 -26.90 27.55
C HIS A 86 24.79 -27.53 26.97
N GLU A 87 25.30 -27.04 25.84
CA GLU A 87 26.50 -27.56 25.18
C GLU A 87 27.72 -27.60 26.12
N LYS A 88 27.85 -26.62 27.02
CA LYS A 88 28.94 -26.56 28.02
C LYS A 88 28.91 -27.69 29.05
N MET A 89 27.75 -28.31 29.26
CA MET A 89 27.58 -29.41 30.22
C MET A 89 27.17 -30.73 29.55
N CYS A 90 27.00 -30.75 28.24
CA CYS A 90 26.50 -31.89 27.50
C CYS A 90 27.55 -33.02 27.49
N PRO A 91 27.31 -34.15 28.19
CA PRO A 91 28.28 -35.24 28.22
C PRO A 91 28.52 -35.84 26.83
N LEU A 92 27.54 -35.75 25.92
CA LEU A 92 27.64 -36.25 24.55
C LEU A 92 28.56 -35.39 23.66
N LEU A 93 28.74 -34.11 23.98
CA LEU A 93 29.65 -33.21 23.25
C LEU A 93 31.03 -33.13 23.92
N LEU A 94 31.08 -33.32 25.24
CA LEU A 94 32.30 -33.29 26.04
C LEU A 94 33.04 -34.65 26.06
N CYS A 95 32.39 -35.73 25.60
CA CYS A 95 33.00 -37.06 25.53
C CYS A 95 33.43 -37.38 24.08
N PRO A 96 34.68 -37.78 23.80
CA PRO A 96 35.18 -37.99 22.44
C PRO A 96 34.58 -39.20 21.68
N LEU A 97 33.66 -39.95 22.29
CA LEU A 97 33.18 -41.21 21.71
C LEU A 97 31.88 -41.03 20.92
N SER A 98 32.08 -40.82 19.61
CA SER A 98 31.26 -41.25 18.48
C SER A 98 29.79 -40.77 18.39
N LEU A 99 29.61 -39.59 17.82
CA LEU A 99 28.47 -39.29 16.95
C LEU A 99 29.02 -39.04 15.55
N VAL A 100 29.14 -40.10 14.75
CA VAL A 100 29.30 -39.96 13.30
C VAL A 100 28.04 -39.25 12.79
N PRO A 101 28.14 -38.05 12.18
CA PRO A 101 26.96 -37.43 11.58
C PRO A 101 26.56 -38.29 10.38
N ALA A 102 25.44 -38.98 10.47
CA ALA A 102 24.81 -39.54 9.28
C ALA A 102 24.47 -38.38 8.33
N PRO A 103 24.79 -38.48 7.03
CA PRO A 103 24.47 -37.43 6.07
C PRO A 103 22.94 -37.23 6.05
N ARG A 104 22.49 -36.01 6.31
CA ARG A 104 21.08 -35.65 6.23
C ARG A 104 20.66 -35.68 4.76
N PRO A 105 19.60 -36.40 4.37
CA PRO A 105 19.07 -36.28 3.02
C PRO A 105 18.50 -34.87 2.83
N ASP A 106 19.02 -34.19 1.81
CA ASP A 106 18.68 -32.82 1.43
C ASP A 106 17.22 -32.77 0.94
N PRO A 107 16.31 -31.94 1.53
CA PRO A 107 14.94 -31.84 1.05
C PRO A 107 14.80 -31.02 -0.24
N ALA A 108 15.89 -30.54 -0.84
CA ALA A 108 15.85 -29.72 -2.04
C ALA A 108 15.74 -30.53 -3.35
N THR A 109 14.69 -31.35 -3.48
CA THR A 109 14.20 -31.78 -4.80
C THR A 109 12.70 -31.52 -4.89
N GLY A 110 12.34 -30.24 -4.95
CA GLY A 110 10.96 -29.78 -5.08
C GLY A 110 10.91 -28.52 -5.93
N CYS A 111 11.31 -28.61 -7.19
CA CYS A 111 11.04 -27.57 -8.17
C CYS A 111 9.51 -27.39 -8.29
N LEU A 112 9.00 -26.20 -7.92
CA LEU A 112 7.66 -25.78 -8.29
C LEU A 112 7.70 -25.11 -9.68
N PRO A 113 6.79 -25.47 -10.61
CA PRO A 113 6.73 -24.84 -11.93
C PRO A 113 6.16 -23.41 -11.84
N ARG A 114 6.62 -22.55 -12.75
CA ARG A 114 6.20 -21.14 -12.95
C ARG A 114 4.77 -21.02 -13.45
#